data_AF-A0A2J0YVF5-F1
#
_entry.id   AF-A0A2J0YVF5-F1
#
_cell.length_a   1.000
_cell.length_b   1.000
_cell.length_c   1.000
_cell.angle_alpha   90.00
_cell.angle_beta   90.00
_cell.angle_gamma   90.00
#
_symmetry.space_group_name_H-M   'P 1'
#
loop_
_entity.id
_entity.type
_entity.pdbx_description
1 polymer ?
#
loop_
_entity_poly.entity_id
_entity_poly.type
_entity_poly.pdbx_seq_one_letter_code
_entity_poly.pdbx_strand_id
1 'polypeptide(L)'
;MAHLIGGIAPWLGLDNHIFGTNDPDIIFGDPFTTGNSLGVSEIGGFLTSGQGGRDSLDGLGGNDTLFGDAWTISNQGRGGDDQLDGGAGDDTLYGDAFQIDAIDSAIVAGGNDRLSGGKGNDTLYGDGYDCLSGRGGDDWLDGGAGDDTLSGDAFSLGDFFVGGNDRLQGGEGHDKLYGDGLDQGVVESGIGGNDQLYGGSGNDFLVGDVLFSRGGSGGDDLLDGGKGNDVLYGDAEVGVDTAGGNDLLIGGTGNDQLWGDGRLTAAFAVETGADQFLFSRNSGRDEIFDFELDKDVIQIAGYGYDDFADFLPNIGNDADGNAVLQLNGTVDQVTLIGIHAADLSAANFVFAGAEFAFV
;
A
#
# COMPACT_ATOMS: atom_id res chain seq x y z
N MET A 1 -15.04 28.97 3.23
CA MET A 1 -13.81 29.59 2.70
C MET A 1 -12.73 29.00 3.57
N ALA A 2 -11.75 28.32 2.99
CA ALA A 2 -10.84 27.54 3.82
C ALA A 2 -9.99 28.44 4.73
N HIS A 3 -9.71 28.03 5.96
CA HIS A 3 -8.72 28.74 6.78
C HIS A 3 -7.33 28.17 6.52
N LEU A 4 -6.33 29.06 6.54
CA LEU A 4 -4.93 28.67 6.44
C LEU A 4 -4.34 28.76 7.84
N ILE A 5 -3.89 27.62 8.37
CA ILE A 5 -3.40 27.44 9.74
C ILE A 5 -1.97 26.87 9.65
N GLY A 6 -1.06 27.31 10.50
CA GLY A 6 0.30 26.76 10.49
C GLY A 6 1.06 27.02 11.79
N GLY A 7 2.15 26.26 11.97
CA GLY A 7 3.07 26.31 13.12
C GLY A 7 3.78 27.64 13.38
N ILE A 8 4.53 27.69 14.49
CA ILE A 8 5.24 28.89 14.96
C ILE A 8 6.61 29.03 14.26
N ALA A 9 6.92 30.21 13.71
CA ALA A 9 8.22 30.51 13.06
C ALA A 9 9.46 30.38 13.99
N PRO A 10 10.70 30.24 13.45
CA PRO A 10 11.24 29.15 12.64
C PRO A 10 12.52 28.59 13.32
N TRP A 11 12.42 27.42 13.92
CA TRP A 11 13.60 26.57 14.11
C TRP A 11 13.26 25.27 13.40
N LEU A 12 14.10 24.84 12.46
CA LEU A 12 13.95 23.55 11.79
C LEU A 12 13.76 22.44 12.85
N GLY A 13 12.73 21.62 12.69
CA GLY A 13 12.48 20.46 13.54
C GLY A 13 11.94 20.80 14.92
N LEU A 14 10.90 21.64 15.01
CA LEU A 14 10.12 21.77 16.24
C LEU A 14 8.89 20.89 16.15
N ASP A 15 8.62 20.16 17.22
CA ASP A 15 7.36 19.43 17.39
C ASP A 15 6.21 20.42 17.68
N ASN A 16 5.28 20.55 16.73
CA ASN A 16 4.12 21.41 16.78
C ASN A 16 2.87 20.58 17.15
N HIS A 17 1.88 21.22 17.77
CA HIS A 17 0.53 20.64 17.90
C HIS A 17 -0.48 21.68 17.43
N ILE A 18 -1.16 21.40 16.32
CA ILE A 18 -2.02 22.33 15.61
C ILE A 18 -3.42 21.75 15.49
N PHE A 19 -4.43 22.58 15.77
CA PHE A 19 -5.84 22.21 15.65
C PHE A 19 -6.51 23.07 14.59
N GLY A 20 -7.25 22.42 13.70
CA GLY A 20 -8.20 22.98 12.76
C GLY A 20 -9.49 23.44 13.42
N THR A 21 -10.54 23.52 12.63
CA THR A 21 -11.83 24.12 12.97
C THR A 21 -12.97 23.15 12.69
N ASN A 22 -14.14 23.62 12.27
CA ASN A 22 -15.19 22.72 11.74
C ASN A 22 -15.54 23.12 10.29
N ASP A 23 -14.69 23.96 9.71
CA ASP A 23 -14.76 24.45 8.34
C ASP A 23 -13.51 23.90 7.63
N PRO A 24 -13.52 23.77 6.29
CA PRO A 24 -12.34 23.35 5.55
C PRO A 24 -11.08 24.14 5.93
N ASP A 25 -9.99 23.44 6.22
CA ASP A 25 -8.72 24.02 6.65
C ASP A 25 -7.56 23.53 5.78
N ILE A 26 -6.49 24.32 5.73
CA ILE A 26 -5.20 23.91 5.19
C ILE A 26 -4.18 24.12 6.31
N ILE A 27 -3.54 23.03 6.75
CA ILE A 27 -2.69 22.99 7.94
C ILE A 27 -1.28 22.55 7.54
N PHE A 28 -0.27 23.27 8.04
CA PHE A 28 1.15 22.90 7.90
C PHE A 28 1.79 22.82 9.29
N GLY A 29 2.45 21.71 9.62
CA GLY A 29 3.21 21.61 10.87
C GLY A 29 4.43 22.53 10.88
N ASP A 30 5.14 22.60 9.76
CA ASP A 30 6.37 23.38 9.60
C ASP A 30 6.29 24.43 8.45
N PRO A 31 5.45 25.48 8.59
CA PRO A 31 5.14 26.41 7.50
C PRO A 31 6.30 27.28 7.00
N PHE A 32 7.49 27.26 7.62
CA PHE A 32 8.63 28.16 7.34
C PHE A 32 9.97 27.43 7.15
N THR A 33 10.06 26.46 6.25
CA THR A 33 11.28 25.68 6.13
C THR A 33 12.39 26.29 5.26
N THR A 34 12.17 27.36 4.48
CA THR A 34 13.23 28.32 4.06
C THR A 34 12.68 29.67 3.59
N GLY A 35 13.37 30.76 3.97
CA GLY A 35 12.89 32.13 3.74
C GLY A 35 12.99 32.65 2.31
N ASN A 36 12.02 33.47 1.89
CA ASN A 36 12.16 34.33 0.72
C ASN A 36 12.61 35.76 1.07
N SER A 37 13.20 36.42 0.07
CA SER A 37 13.62 37.82 0.08
C SER A 37 12.62 38.79 -0.58
N LEU A 38 11.31 38.51 -0.53
CA LEU A 38 10.26 39.23 -1.25
C LEU A 38 9.06 39.69 -0.40
N GLY A 39 9.03 39.41 0.91
CA GLY A 39 8.19 40.16 1.85
C GLY A 39 6.68 39.93 1.73
N VAL A 40 6.26 38.71 1.39
CA VAL A 40 4.87 38.22 1.57
C VAL A 40 4.86 37.07 2.56
N SER A 41 3.73 36.91 3.27
CA SER A 41 3.49 35.87 4.27
C SER A 41 3.35 34.51 3.57
N GLU A 42 4.44 33.76 3.50
CA GLU A 42 4.51 32.43 2.89
C GLU A 42 4.32 31.37 3.97
N ILE A 43 3.19 30.68 3.92
CA ILE A 43 2.92 29.44 4.64
C ILE A 43 3.11 28.33 3.59
N GLY A 44 3.84 27.27 3.92
CA GLY A 44 4.16 26.17 2.99
C GLY A 44 5.38 26.47 2.11
N GLY A 45 6.49 26.88 2.72
CA GLY A 45 7.77 27.07 2.01
C GLY A 45 8.48 25.77 1.64
N PHE A 46 9.74 25.89 1.20
CA PHE A 46 10.59 24.73 0.87
C PHE A 46 11.42 24.29 2.09
N LEU A 47 11.46 23.00 2.42
CA LEU A 47 12.45 22.40 3.29
C LEU A 47 13.65 21.95 2.45
N THR A 48 14.66 22.82 2.37
CA THR A 48 15.85 22.54 1.53
C THR A 48 17.02 21.91 2.31
N SER A 49 16.94 21.89 3.64
CA SER A 49 17.97 21.31 4.51
C SER A 49 17.44 21.08 5.91
N GLY A 50 17.93 20.05 6.60
CA GLY A 50 17.51 19.74 7.96
C GLY A 50 16.43 18.66 7.96
N GLN A 51 15.90 18.37 9.13
CA GLN A 51 14.79 17.45 9.32
C GLN A 51 13.57 18.27 9.74
N GLY A 52 12.40 17.84 9.26
CA GLY A 52 11.09 18.27 9.71
C GLY A 52 10.85 18.07 11.19
N GLY A 53 9.68 18.54 11.64
CA GLY A 53 9.21 18.42 13.01
C GLY A 53 8.88 16.99 13.42
N ARG A 54 8.22 16.86 14.56
CA ARG A 54 7.38 15.70 14.85
C ARG A 54 6.05 16.26 15.27
N ASP A 55 5.26 16.59 14.28
CA ASP A 55 4.12 17.45 14.38
C ASP A 55 2.85 16.63 14.61
N SER A 56 1.90 17.23 15.32
CA SER A 56 0.58 16.67 15.53
C SER A 56 -0.45 17.62 14.96
N LEU A 57 -1.19 17.19 13.94
CA LEU A 57 -2.16 18.01 13.23
C LEU A 57 -3.55 17.38 13.32
N ASP A 58 -4.52 18.12 13.85
CA ASP A 58 -5.90 17.67 13.97
C ASP A 58 -6.81 18.57 13.10
N GLY A 59 -7.37 18.07 11.99
CA GLY A 59 -8.32 18.79 11.11
C GLY A 59 -9.68 19.05 11.77
N LEU A 60 -10.11 18.08 12.60
CA LEU A 60 -11.38 18.02 13.33
C LEU A 60 -12.61 17.81 12.45
N GLY A 61 -12.95 18.77 11.60
CA GLY A 61 -14.05 18.57 10.67
C GLY A 61 -14.14 19.64 9.61
N GLY A 62 -14.76 19.30 8.48
CA GLY A 62 -14.52 20.03 7.25
C GLY A 62 -13.83 19.08 6.27
N ASN A 63 -13.51 19.59 5.09
CA ASN A 63 -12.71 18.85 4.12
C ASN A 63 -11.35 19.53 4.13
N ASP A 64 -10.40 18.94 4.83
CA ASP A 64 -9.16 19.56 5.25
C ASP A 64 -7.99 19.08 4.39
N THR A 65 -6.91 19.85 4.40
CA THR A 65 -5.64 19.45 3.78
C THR A 65 -4.52 19.66 4.78
N LEU A 66 -3.87 18.58 5.18
CA LEU A 66 -2.81 18.58 6.19
C LEU A 66 -1.48 18.20 5.55
N PHE A 67 -0.43 18.93 5.90
CA PHE A 67 0.96 18.64 5.56
C PHE A 67 1.73 18.58 6.88
N GLY A 68 2.29 17.44 7.25
CA GLY A 68 3.05 17.34 8.51
C GLY A 68 4.19 18.34 8.53
N ASP A 69 4.92 18.48 7.42
CA ASP A 69 5.97 19.49 7.30
C ASP A 69 5.56 20.67 6.40
N ALA A 70 5.79 20.52 5.11
CA ALA A 70 6.04 21.64 4.19
C ALA A 70 5.28 21.45 2.88
N TRP A 71 5.27 22.49 2.03
CA TRP A 71 4.76 22.29 0.68
C TRP A 71 5.74 21.49 -0.18
N THR A 72 7.05 21.70 0.01
CA THR A 72 8.06 20.99 -0.76
C THR A 72 9.27 20.66 0.11
N ILE A 73 9.70 19.41 0.11
CA ILE A 73 11.00 18.97 0.63
C ILE A 73 11.95 18.79 -0.54
N SER A 74 13.16 19.33 -0.44
CA SER A 74 14.14 19.22 -1.52
C SER A 74 15.58 19.23 -1.04
N ASN A 75 16.50 18.98 -1.96
CA ASN A 75 17.95 18.98 -1.72
C ASN A 75 18.37 17.98 -0.64
N GLN A 76 18.57 18.46 0.60
CA GLN A 76 19.00 17.67 1.75
C GLN A 76 17.97 17.75 2.89
N GLY A 77 16.76 18.25 2.59
CA GLY A 77 15.63 18.19 3.50
C GLY A 77 15.21 16.74 3.73
N ARG A 78 14.55 16.50 4.86
CA ARG A 78 13.97 15.22 5.25
C ARG A 78 12.69 15.47 6.00
N GLY A 79 11.74 14.56 5.83
CA GLY A 79 10.50 14.51 6.57
C GLY A 79 10.66 14.43 8.08
N GLY A 80 9.61 14.85 8.76
CA GLY A 80 9.37 14.71 10.20
C GLY A 80 8.64 13.42 10.50
N ASP A 81 8.71 12.89 11.73
CA ASP A 81 7.85 11.74 12.08
C ASP A 81 6.56 12.30 12.70
N ASP A 82 5.52 12.46 11.89
CA ASP A 82 4.35 13.26 12.16
C ASP A 82 3.11 12.41 12.47
N GLN A 83 2.11 13.05 13.09
CA GLN A 83 0.82 12.46 13.40
C GLN A 83 -0.30 13.37 12.89
N LEU A 84 -1.07 12.90 11.91
CA LEU A 84 -2.15 13.64 11.28
C LEU A 84 -3.50 12.94 11.50
N ASP A 85 -4.54 13.69 11.85
CA ASP A 85 -5.93 13.23 11.99
C ASP A 85 -6.84 14.20 11.23
N GLY A 86 -7.45 13.77 10.12
CA GLY A 86 -8.39 14.58 9.33
C GLY A 86 -9.70 14.82 10.08
N GLY A 87 -10.24 13.76 10.66
CA GLY A 87 -11.38 13.82 11.56
C GLY A 87 -12.69 13.53 10.84
N ALA A 88 -13.35 14.56 10.30
CA ALA A 88 -14.66 14.39 9.70
C ALA A 88 -14.89 15.25 8.46
N GLY A 89 -15.08 14.60 7.33
CA GLY A 89 -15.27 15.16 6.00
C GLY A 89 -14.34 14.44 5.04
N ASP A 90 -14.24 14.91 3.80
CA ASP A 90 -13.35 14.27 2.83
C ASP A 90 -12.01 15.00 2.86
N ASP A 91 -11.03 14.42 3.55
CA ASP A 91 -9.76 15.03 3.91
C ASP A 91 -8.61 14.58 2.97
N THR A 92 -7.54 15.37 2.93
CA THR A 92 -6.30 15.02 2.22
C THR A 92 -5.09 15.23 3.12
N LEU A 93 -4.39 14.15 3.43
CA LEU A 93 -3.25 14.15 4.35
C LEU A 93 -1.97 13.79 3.59
N TYR A 94 -0.93 14.56 3.80
CA TYR A 94 0.45 14.29 3.40
C TYR A 94 1.26 14.23 4.70
N GLY A 95 1.85 13.08 5.06
CA GLY A 95 2.62 13.00 6.30
C GLY A 95 3.77 13.97 6.29
N ASP A 96 4.39 14.22 5.14
CA ASP A 96 5.41 15.25 5.00
C ASP A 96 4.98 16.46 4.16
N ALA A 97 4.85 16.26 2.85
CA ALA A 97 4.82 17.38 1.91
C ALA A 97 4.14 17.09 0.58
N PHE A 98 3.67 18.13 -0.10
CA PHE A 98 3.11 17.96 -1.44
C PHE A 98 4.17 17.41 -2.42
N GLN A 99 5.38 17.97 -2.43
CA GLN A 99 6.43 17.55 -3.36
C GLN A 99 7.73 17.21 -2.63
N ILE A 100 8.32 16.08 -2.95
CA ILE A 100 9.62 15.62 -2.45
C ILE A 100 10.55 15.40 -3.64
N ASP A 101 11.51 16.32 -3.83
CA ASP A 101 12.38 16.36 -5.02
C ASP A 101 13.87 16.50 -4.65
N ALA A 102 14.69 15.51 -5.04
CA ALA A 102 16.14 15.59 -4.90
C ALA A 102 16.81 15.96 -6.23
N ILE A 103 17.41 17.16 -6.28
CA ILE A 103 18.10 17.65 -7.49
C ILE A 103 19.55 17.15 -7.66
N ASP A 104 20.15 16.45 -6.69
CA ASP A 104 21.53 15.94 -6.83
C ASP A 104 21.90 14.86 -5.81
N SER A 105 21.84 13.56 -6.20
CA SER A 105 22.39 12.35 -5.52
C SER A 105 22.18 12.22 -4.00
N ALA A 106 21.35 13.10 -3.44
CA ALA A 106 21.04 13.25 -2.05
C ALA A 106 19.79 12.44 -1.81
N ILE A 107 19.84 11.54 -0.84
CA ILE A 107 18.64 10.84 -0.44
C ILE A 107 17.85 11.81 0.42
N VAL A 108 16.92 12.53 -0.22
CA VAL A 108 15.74 13.06 0.46
C VAL A 108 14.96 11.84 0.94
N ALA A 109 14.50 11.87 2.19
CA ALA A 109 13.79 10.76 2.80
C ALA A 109 12.52 11.29 3.42
N GLY A 110 11.47 10.48 3.27
CA GLY A 110 10.24 10.54 4.05
C GLY A 110 10.48 10.45 5.55
N GLY A 111 9.52 10.96 6.30
CA GLY A 111 9.32 10.71 7.72
C GLY A 111 8.71 9.33 7.98
N ASN A 112 8.63 8.90 9.24
CA ASN A 112 7.82 7.74 9.60
C ASN A 112 6.53 8.22 10.28
N ASP A 113 5.47 8.28 9.51
CA ASP A 113 4.25 9.03 9.81
C ASP A 113 3.10 8.16 10.29
N ARG A 114 2.17 8.79 11.00
CA ARG A 114 0.89 8.18 11.39
C ARG A 114 -0.27 9.06 10.95
N LEU A 115 -1.02 8.58 9.97
CA LEU A 115 -2.15 9.30 9.39
C LEU A 115 -3.47 8.59 9.70
N SER A 116 -4.51 9.37 10.00
CA SER A 116 -5.89 8.90 10.11
C SER A 116 -6.83 9.81 9.32
N GLY A 117 -7.59 9.27 8.38
CA GLY A 117 -8.63 10.02 7.65
C GLY A 117 -9.83 10.30 8.54
N GLY A 118 -10.38 9.24 9.14
CA GLY A 118 -11.43 9.32 10.12
C GLY A 118 -12.79 8.99 9.51
N LYS A 119 -13.57 10.00 9.13
CA LYS A 119 -14.87 9.80 8.51
C LYS A 119 -14.98 10.62 7.25
N GLY A 120 -15.42 9.98 6.18
CA GLY A 120 -15.55 10.61 4.87
C GLY A 120 -14.70 9.83 3.89
N ASN A 121 -14.63 10.31 2.65
CA ASN A 121 -13.81 9.63 1.64
C ASN A 121 -12.45 10.32 1.57
N ASP A 122 -11.48 9.78 2.26
CA ASP A 122 -10.21 10.42 2.54
C ASP A 122 -9.11 10.01 1.55
N THR A 123 -8.10 10.86 1.42
CA THR A 123 -6.90 10.57 0.62
C THR A 123 -5.65 10.78 1.47
N LEU A 124 -4.90 9.71 1.71
CA LEU A 124 -3.72 9.71 2.57
C LEU A 124 -2.48 9.30 1.77
N TYR A 125 -1.41 10.06 1.93
CA TYR A 125 -0.07 9.75 1.45
C TYR A 125 0.86 9.78 2.66
N GLY A 126 1.56 8.70 2.98
CA GLY A 126 2.44 8.69 4.15
C GLY A 126 3.53 9.73 4.03
N ASP A 127 4.17 9.85 2.86
CA ASP A 127 5.08 10.96 2.59
C ASP A 127 4.38 12.13 1.88
N GLY A 128 4.08 11.96 0.59
CA GLY A 128 3.80 13.10 -0.27
C GLY A 128 3.03 12.85 -1.55
N TYR A 129 2.78 13.89 -2.34
CA TYR A 129 2.12 13.71 -3.65
C TYR A 129 3.13 13.24 -4.70
N ASP A 130 4.18 14.01 -4.93
CA ASP A 130 5.20 13.70 -5.94
C ASP A 130 6.55 13.43 -5.26
N CYS A 131 6.99 12.18 -5.21
CA CYS A 131 8.29 11.74 -4.69
C CYS A 131 9.22 11.32 -5.85
N LEU A 132 9.90 12.28 -6.45
CA LEU A 132 10.64 12.08 -7.71
C LEU A 132 11.96 11.31 -7.55
N SER A 133 12.48 11.25 -6.33
CA SER A 133 13.70 10.50 -5.99
C SER A 133 13.90 10.55 -4.49
N GLY A 134 14.25 9.42 -3.88
CA GLY A 134 14.45 9.38 -2.44
C GLY A 134 14.20 8.00 -1.88
N ARG A 135 13.93 7.98 -0.58
CA ARG A 135 13.45 6.80 0.14
C ARG A 135 12.15 7.18 0.87
N GLY A 136 11.18 6.29 0.81
CA GLY A 136 9.96 6.31 1.60
C GLY A 136 10.16 6.28 3.11
N GLY A 137 9.11 6.65 3.81
CA GLY A 137 8.92 6.46 5.25
C GLY A 137 8.82 5.00 5.66
N ASP A 138 8.54 4.69 6.92
CA ASP A 138 7.83 3.43 7.23
C ASP A 138 6.58 3.87 8.01
N ASP A 139 5.45 3.89 7.32
CA ASP A 139 4.27 4.67 7.68
C ASP A 139 3.11 3.82 8.18
N TRP A 140 2.19 4.46 8.91
CA TRP A 140 0.92 3.85 9.29
C TRP A 140 -0.26 4.75 8.94
N LEU A 141 -1.04 4.30 7.94
CA LEU A 141 -2.26 4.95 7.47
C LEU A 141 -3.51 4.17 7.88
N ASP A 142 -4.54 4.89 8.35
CA ASP A 142 -5.87 4.35 8.67
C ASP A 142 -6.96 5.25 8.04
N GLY A 143 -7.60 4.78 6.97
CA GLY A 143 -8.65 5.51 6.25
C GLY A 143 -9.86 5.77 7.15
N GLY A 144 -10.36 4.71 7.76
CA GLY A 144 -11.42 4.78 8.76
C GLY A 144 -12.76 4.39 8.16
N ALA A 145 -13.64 5.36 7.92
CA ALA A 145 -14.98 5.08 7.39
C ALA A 145 -15.30 5.96 6.19
N GLY A 146 -15.58 5.32 5.06
CA GLY A 146 -15.85 5.93 3.76
C GLY A 146 -15.05 5.19 2.70
N ASP A 147 -15.20 5.60 1.43
CA ASP A 147 -14.43 5.00 0.35
C ASP A 147 -13.08 5.74 0.24
N ASP A 148 -12.02 5.16 0.80
CA ASP A 148 -10.74 5.83 1.01
C ASP A 148 -9.68 5.50 -0.06
N THR A 149 -8.66 6.32 -0.17
CA THR A 149 -7.47 6.07 -1.01
C THR A 149 -6.20 6.32 -0.23
N LEU A 150 -5.41 5.26 0.00
CA LEU A 150 -4.19 5.28 0.80
C LEU A 150 -3.00 4.89 -0.08
N SER A 151 -1.89 5.61 0.07
CA SER A 151 -0.57 5.29 -0.47
C SER A 151 0.42 5.34 0.69
N GLY A 152 1.17 4.26 0.97
CA GLY A 152 2.13 4.27 2.07
C GLY A 152 3.18 5.35 1.88
N ASP A 153 3.71 5.53 0.68
CA ASP A 153 4.62 6.64 0.41
C ASP A 153 3.93 7.81 -0.30
N ALA A 154 3.68 7.69 -1.61
CA ALA A 154 3.30 8.86 -2.41
C ALA A 154 2.45 8.59 -3.64
N PHE A 155 1.74 9.62 -4.12
CA PHE A 155 0.94 9.47 -5.34
C PHE A 155 1.80 9.06 -6.54
N SER A 156 2.90 9.76 -6.79
CA SER A 156 3.79 9.51 -7.93
C SER A 156 5.22 9.32 -7.46
N LEU A 157 5.80 8.18 -7.83
CA LEU A 157 7.20 7.85 -7.54
C LEU A 157 8.06 8.04 -8.79
N GLY A 158 9.25 8.60 -8.60
CA GLY A 158 10.25 8.73 -9.66
C GLY A 158 11.23 7.57 -9.70
N ASP A 159 12.14 7.63 -10.69
CA ASP A 159 13.16 6.59 -10.89
C ASP A 159 14.06 6.40 -9.65
N PHE A 160 14.47 5.15 -9.41
CA PHE A 160 15.34 4.74 -8.30
C PHE A 160 14.77 5.00 -6.90
N PHE A 161 13.47 5.26 -6.77
CA PHE A 161 12.82 5.38 -5.48
C PHE A 161 12.88 4.04 -4.72
N VAL A 162 13.05 4.14 -3.41
CA VAL A 162 13.05 2.98 -2.50
C VAL A 162 11.88 3.14 -1.55
N GLY A 163 10.90 2.25 -1.68
CA GLY A 163 9.69 2.15 -0.88
C GLY A 163 9.93 2.01 0.61
N GLY A 164 8.88 2.33 1.34
CA GLY A 164 8.77 2.21 2.78
C GLY A 164 8.63 0.78 3.28
N ASN A 165 8.07 0.59 4.48
CA ASN A 165 7.53 -0.70 4.89
C ASN A 165 6.28 -0.35 5.68
N ASP A 166 5.19 -0.24 4.96
CA ASP A 166 4.06 0.55 5.38
C ASP A 166 2.94 -0.35 5.90
N ARG A 167 2.11 0.24 6.75
CA ARG A 167 0.92 -0.40 7.28
C ARG A 167 -0.30 0.41 6.92
N LEU A 168 -1.10 -0.11 6.00
CA LEU A 168 -2.31 0.52 5.51
C LEU A 168 -3.55 -0.22 5.99
N GLN A 169 -4.54 0.52 6.46
CA GLN A 169 -5.85 -0.01 6.82
C GLN A 169 -6.94 0.84 6.18
N GLY A 170 -7.75 0.25 5.30
CA GLY A 170 -8.88 0.93 4.64
C GLY A 170 -10.01 1.20 5.65
N GLY A 171 -10.62 0.12 6.14
CA GLY A 171 -11.62 0.19 7.20
C GLY A 171 -13.02 -0.16 6.71
N GLU A 172 -13.97 0.77 6.83
CA GLU A 172 -15.33 0.60 6.31
C GLU A 172 -15.50 1.33 4.97
N GLY A 173 -15.63 0.63 3.85
CA GLY A 173 -15.89 1.27 2.56
C GLY A 173 -15.32 0.49 1.39
N HIS A 174 -15.35 1.08 0.20
CA HIS A 174 -14.67 0.55 -0.97
C HIS A 174 -13.32 1.21 -1.13
N ASP A 175 -12.30 0.62 -0.52
CA ASP A 175 -11.02 1.27 -0.33
C ASP A 175 -10.03 0.92 -1.43
N LYS A 176 -9.04 1.81 -1.63
CA LYS A 176 -7.89 1.54 -2.49
C LYS A 176 -6.60 1.76 -1.70
N LEU A 177 -5.83 0.70 -1.57
CA LEU A 177 -4.58 0.70 -0.82
C LEU A 177 -3.44 0.35 -1.78
N TYR A 178 -2.38 1.15 -1.71
CA TYR A 178 -1.13 0.97 -2.44
C TYR A 178 -0.02 1.04 -1.40
N GLY A 179 0.75 -0.02 -1.23
CA GLY A 179 1.81 -0.06 -0.21
C GLY A 179 2.79 1.08 -0.43
N ASP A 180 3.35 1.21 -1.63
CA ASP A 180 4.17 2.38 -1.96
C ASP A 180 3.36 3.52 -2.64
N GLY A 181 2.98 3.34 -3.91
CA GLY A 181 2.56 4.43 -4.80
C GLY A 181 1.34 4.18 -5.70
N LEU A 182 0.58 5.25 -5.98
CA LEU A 182 -0.68 5.20 -6.73
C LEU A 182 -0.52 5.25 -8.27
N ASP A 183 0.29 6.19 -8.76
CA ASP A 183 0.52 6.40 -10.19
C ASP A 183 1.40 5.27 -10.70
N GLN A 184 0.84 4.50 -11.62
CA GLN A 184 1.47 3.38 -12.33
C GLN A 184 2.48 3.89 -13.39
N GLY A 185 3.14 5.01 -13.07
CA GLY A 185 4.23 5.58 -13.83
C GLY A 185 5.39 4.61 -13.88
N VAL A 186 6.18 4.73 -14.94
CA VAL A 186 7.39 3.94 -15.14
C VAL A 186 8.41 4.34 -14.09
N VAL A 187 8.63 3.49 -13.08
CA VAL A 187 9.78 3.59 -12.18
C VAL A 187 10.92 2.73 -12.75
N GLU A 188 12.05 3.35 -13.12
CA GLU A 188 13.27 2.60 -13.44
C GLU A 188 14.03 2.23 -12.16
N SER A 189 14.29 0.94 -11.97
CA SER A 189 15.14 0.41 -10.88
C SER A 189 14.72 0.82 -9.47
N GLY A 190 13.42 1.03 -9.25
CA GLY A 190 12.85 1.22 -7.92
C GLY A 190 12.85 -0.09 -7.13
N ILE A 191 12.78 0.02 -5.81
CA ILE A 191 12.69 -1.11 -4.89
C ILE A 191 11.46 -0.87 -4.05
N GLY A 192 10.49 -1.78 -4.10
CA GLY A 192 9.28 -1.75 -3.30
C GLY A 192 9.50 -2.02 -1.82
N GLY A 193 8.54 -1.60 -1.01
CA GLY A 193 8.47 -1.85 0.42
C GLY A 193 7.99 -3.25 0.76
N ASN A 194 8.21 -3.71 1.99
CA ASN A 194 7.53 -4.91 2.48
C ASN A 194 6.34 -4.46 3.34
N ASP A 195 5.16 -4.45 2.74
CA ASP A 195 4.00 -3.74 3.24
C ASP A 195 2.94 -4.66 3.85
N GLN A 196 2.06 -4.05 4.64
CA GLN A 196 0.92 -4.72 5.27
C GLN A 196 -0.36 -3.95 4.96
N LEU A 197 -1.16 -4.51 4.05
CA LEU A 197 -2.40 -3.89 3.57
C LEU A 197 -3.61 -4.67 4.09
N TYR A 198 -4.53 -3.94 4.71
CA TYR A 198 -5.79 -4.48 5.23
C TYR A 198 -6.98 -3.69 4.65
N GLY A 199 -7.74 -4.28 3.72
CA GLY A 199 -8.91 -3.65 3.10
C GLY A 199 -10.01 -3.40 4.13
N GLY A 200 -10.43 -4.46 4.83
CA GLY A 200 -11.36 -4.36 5.94
C GLY A 200 -12.75 -4.80 5.55
N SER A 201 -13.66 -3.88 5.25
CA SER A 201 -15.01 -4.25 4.83
C SER A 201 -15.52 -3.41 3.68
N GLY A 202 -16.06 -4.09 2.69
CA GLY A 202 -16.44 -3.54 1.40
C GLY A 202 -15.64 -4.26 0.33
N ASN A 203 -15.81 -3.85 -0.92
CA ASN A 203 -15.05 -4.45 -2.02
C ASN A 203 -13.83 -3.58 -2.26
N ASP A 204 -12.66 -4.08 -1.91
CA ASP A 204 -11.42 -3.32 -1.82
C ASP A 204 -10.47 -3.65 -2.97
N PHE A 205 -9.53 -2.73 -3.22
CA PHE A 205 -8.48 -2.87 -4.22
C PHE A 205 -7.13 -2.65 -3.54
N LEU A 206 -6.33 -3.71 -3.44
CA LEU A 206 -5.03 -3.70 -2.77
C LEU A 206 -3.94 -4.01 -3.79
N VAL A 207 -2.88 -3.23 -3.75
CA VAL A 207 -1.64 -3.44 -4.50
C VAL A 207 -0.49 -3.25 -3.51
N GLY A 208 0.38 -4.24 -3.32
CA GLY A 208 1.55 -4.07 -2.48
C GLY A 208 2.45 -2.96 -3.01
N ASP A 209 2.90 -3.08 -4.26
CA ASP A 209 3.87 -2.12 -4.81
C ASP A 209 3.48 -1.34 -6.09
N VAL A 210 4.38 -0.47 -6.55
CA VAL A 210 4.24 0.30 -7.79
C VAL A 210 4.66 -0.44 -9.06
N LEU A 211 4.19 0.05 -10.22
CA LEU A 211 4.57 -0.48 -11.53
C LEU A 211 6.05 -0.20 -11.85
N PHE A 212 6.80 -1.26 -12.15
CA PHE A 212 8.21 -1.15 -12.53
C PHE A 212 8.40 -1.32 -14.03
N SER A 213 9.13 -0.38 -14.63
CA SER A 213 9.39 -0.44 -16.07
C SER A 213 10.62 -1.27 -16.43
N ARG A 214 11.67 -1.17 -15.60
CA ARG A 214 12.97 -1.79 -15.86
C ARG A 214 13.84 -1.93 -14.62
N GLY A 215 14.26 -3.15 -14.31
CA GLY A 215 15.30 -3.40 -13.30
C GLY A 215 14.91 -3.11 -11.85
N GLY A 216 13.62 -2.90 -11.58
CA GLY A 216 13.09 -2.75 -10.22
C GLY A 216 12.72 -4.08 -9.57
N SER A 217 12.43 -4.05 -8.28
CA SER A 217 11.95 -5.22 -7.54
C SER A 217 10.78 -4.85 -6.63
N GLY A 218 9.73 -5.66 -6.62
CA GLY A 218 8.72 -5.66 -5.57
C GLY A 218 9.29 -6.16 -4.24
N GLY A 219 8.64 -5.80 -3.14
CA GLY A 219 8.91 -6.28 -1.79
C GLY A 219 7.98 -7.41 -1.39
N ASP A 220 8.30 -8.06 -0.26
CA ASP A 220 7.52 -9.21 0.22
C ASP A 220 6.32 -8.71 1.05
N ASP A 221 5.11 -8.78 0.49
CA ASP A 221 3.94 -8.11 1.04
C ASP A 221 2.94 -9.03 1.75
N LEU A 222 2.13 -8.44 2.64
CA LEU A 222 0.96 -9.06 3.25
C LEU A 222 -0.31 -8.29 2.87
N LEU A 223 -1.19 -8.93 2.09
CA LEU A 223 -2.47 -8.36 1.69
C LEU A 223 -3.64 -9.16 2.28
N ASP A 224 -4.52 -8.49 3.03
CA ASP A 224 -5.77 -9.04 3.55
C ASP A 224 -6.97 -8.19 3.10
N GLY A 225 -7.77 -8.71 2.16
CA GLY A 225 -8.97 -8.05 1.66
C GLY A 225 -10.07 -7.91 2.72
N GLY A 226 -10.13 -8.84 3.67
CA GLY A 226 -11.13 -8.80 4.73
C GLY A 226 -12.51 -9.27 4.27
N LYS A 227 -13.47 -8.37 4.10
CA LYS A 227 -14.85 -8.73 3.76
C LYS A 227 -15.34 -8.00 2.52
N GLY A 228 -15.47 -8.72 1.42
CA GLY A 228 -16.14 -8.26 0.23
C GLY A 228 -15.70 -9.10 -0.94
N ASN A 229 -15.94 -8.63 -2.16
CA ASN A 229 -15.32 -9.25 -3.31
C ASN A 229 -14.13 -8.37 -3.68
N ASP A 230 -12.96 -8.78 -3.23
CA ASP A 230 -11.77 -7.94 -3.22
C ASP A 230 -10.87 -8.26 -4.41
N VAL A 231 -10.00 -7.32 -4.74
CA VAL A 231 -9.01 -7.46 -5.81
C VAL A 231 -7.64 -7.18 -5.22
N LEU A 232 -6.78 -8.20 -5.17
CA LEU A 232 -5.45 -8.13 -4.58
C LEU A 232 -4.40 -8.43 -5.64
N TYR A 233 -3.38 -7.57 -5.68
CA TYR A 233 -2.15 -7.73 -6.43
C TYR A 233 -1.02 -7.67 -5.40
N GLY A 234 -0.25 -8.74 -5.20
CA GLY A 234 0.92 -8.67 -4.32
C GLY A 234 1.87 -7.59 -4.83
N ASP A 235 2.30 -7.70 -6.08
CA ASP A 235 2.94 -6.59 -6.80
C ASP A 235 2.11 -5.98 -7.93
N ALA A 236 2.43 -4.74 -8.29
CA ALA A 236 1.97 -4.15 -9.54
C ALA A 236 2.62 -4.79 -10.79
N GLU A 237 2.14 -4.40 -11.97
CA GLU A 237 2.59 -4.92 -13.25
C GLU A 237 4.13 -4.87 -13.44
N VAL A 238 4.70 -6.05 -13.67
CA VAL A 238 6.15 -6.25 -13.74
C VAL A 238 6.66 -6.10 -15.18
N GLY A 239 7.55 -5.12 -15.40
CA GLY A 239 8.16 -4.76 -16.69
C GLY A 239 9.33 -5.63 -17.16
N VAL A 240 10.44 -5.02 -17.62
CA VAL A 240 11.60 -5.74 -18.17
C VAL A 240 12.72 -5.90 -17.14
N ASP A 241 13.26 -7.11 -16.97
CA ASP A 241 14.36 -7.40 -16.02
C ASP A 241 13.98 -7.02 -14.57
N THR A 242 12.71 -7.11 -14.22
CA THR A 242 12.16 -6.82 -12.90
C THR A 242 11.92 -8.11 -12.12
N ALA A 243 11.94 -8.00 -10.79
CA ALA A 243 11.64 -9.12 -9.88
C ALA A 243 10.39 -8.81 -9.06
N GLY A 244 9.50 -9.79 -8.89
CA GLY A 244 8.43 -9.69 -7.90
C GLY A 244 8.89 -10.14 -6.51
N GLY A 245 8.16 -9.70 -5.50
CA GLY A 245 8.27 -10.08 -4.10
C GLY A 245 7.69 -11.45 -3.80
N ASN A 246 7.79 -11.95 -2.57
CA ASN A 246 7.13 -13.19 -2.16
C ASN A 246 5.97 -12.87 -1.24
N ASP A 247 4.76 -12.91 -1.79
CA ASP A 247 3.62 -12.29 -1.13
C ASP A 247 2.75 -13.29 -0.39
N LEU A 248 2.03 -12.78 0.61
CA LEU A 248 0.98 -13.49 1.31
C LEU A 248 -0.36 -12.81 1.04
N LEU A 249 -1.18 -13.45 0.22
CA LEU A 249 -2.51 -12.97 -0.15
C LEU A 249 -3.61 -13.71 0.60
N ILE A 250 -4.46 -12.94 1.26
CA ILE A 250 -5.65 -13.39 1.99
C ILE A 250 -6.85 -12.64 1.41
N GLY A 251 -7.63 -13.28 0.53
CA GLY A 251 -8.86 -12.67 -0.01
C GLY A 251 -9.88 -12.34 1.09
N GLY A 252 -9.93 -13.17 2.14
CA GLY A 252 -10.85 -12.98 3.25
C GLY A 252 -12.18 -13.69 2.97
N THR A 253 -13.31 -13.00 3.12
CA THR A 253 -14.63 -13.56 2.80
C THR A 253 -15.26 -12.85 1.61
N GLY A 254 -15.65 -13.60 0.60
CA GLY A 254 -16.49 -13.14 -0.50
C GLY A 254 -16.18 -13.89 -1.78
N ASN A 255 -15.81 -13.20 -2.85
CA ASN A 255 -15.40 -13.89 -4.08
C ASN A 255 -14.28 -13.06 -4.67
N ASP A 256 -13.06 -13.43 -4.32
CA ASP A 256 -11.91 -12.53 -4.46
C ASP A 256 -11.11 -12.86 -5.71
N GLN A 257 -10.40 -11.85 -6.23
CA GLN A 257 -9.50 -12.00 -7.36
C GLN A 257 -8.08 -11.71 -6.91
N LEU A 258 -7.19 -12.68 -7.08
CA LEU A 258 -5.85 -12.65 -6.52
C LEU A 258 -4.80 -12.81 -7.63
N TRP A 259 -3.77 -11.97 -7.58
CA TRP A 259 -2.54 -12.05 -8.36
C TRP A 259 -1.36 -12.00 -7.40
N GLY A 260 -0.40 -12.92 -7.57
CA GLY A 260 0.87 -12.90 -6.86
C GLY A 260 1.65 -11.63 -7.19
N ASP A 261 2.29 -11.56 -8.35
CA ASP A 261 3.08 -10.39 -8.75
C ASP A 261 2.37 -9.46 -9.76
N GLY A 262 1.10 -9.73 -10.07
CA GLY A 262 0.31 -8.95 -11.01
C GLY A 262 0.47 -9.34 -12.49
N ARG A 263 0.06 -8.43 -13.39
CA ARG A 263 -0.17 -8.79 -14.80
C ARG A 263 1.11 -8.69 -15.64
N LEU A 264 1.71 -9.82 -16.01
CA LEU A 264 2.83 -9.85 -16.96
C LEU A 264 2.45 -9.28 -18.35
N THR A 265 3.09 -8.20 -18.81
CA THR A 265 2.73 -7.57 -20.10
C THR A 265 3.61 -7.84 -21.31
N ALA A 266 4.84 -8.38 -21.19
CA ALA A 266 5.55 -8.92 -22.38
C ALA A 266 6.85 -9.71 -22.11
N ALA A 267 6.95 -10.88 -22.76
CA ALA A 267 8.07 -11.55 -23.48
C ALA A 267 9.55 -11.50 -23.01
N PHE A 268 9.91 -10.82 -21.93
CA PHE A 268 11.27 -10.76 -21.39
C PHE A 268 11.33 -11.46 -20.02
N ALA A 269 12.53 -11.67 -19.50
CA ALA A 269 12.71 -12.36 -18.22
C ALA A 269 12.16 -11.48 -17.10
N VAL A 270 10.97 -11.85 -16.61
CA VAL A 270 10.43 -11.42 -15.33
C VAL A 270 10.70 -12.56 -14.37
N GLU A 271 11.33 -12.27 -13.24
CA GLU A 271 11.43 -13.22 -12.13
C GLU A 271 10.30 -12.92 -11.16
N THR A 272 9.20 -13.63 -11.30
CA THR A 272 8.07 -13.62 -10.37
C THR A 272 8.44 -14.18 -8.99
N GLY A 273 7.66 -13.76 -8.01
CA GLY A 273 7.64 -14.19 -6.63
C GLY A 273 7.40 -15.66 -6.40
N ALA A 274 7.51 -16.07 -5.13
CA ALA A 274 7.02 -17.35 -4.66
C ALA A 274 5.90 -17.12 -3.65
N ASP A 275 4.67 -17.09 -4.15
CA ASP A 275 3.55 -16.52 -3.42
C ASP A 275 2.78 -17.54 -2.62
N GLN A 276 2.11 -17.03 -1.58
CA GLN A 276 1.31 -17.80 -0.65
C GLN A 276 -0.13 -17.29 -0.67
N PHE A 277 -1.05 -18.16 -1.08
CA PHE A 277 -2.48 -17.88 -1.06
C PHE A 277 -3.14 -18.58 0.14
N LEU A 278 -3.60 -17.80 1.12
CA LEU A 278 -4.17 -18.33 2.36
C LEU A 278 -5.69 -18.23 2.35
N PHE A 279 -6.36 -19.38 2.49
CA PHE A 279 -7.81 -19.46 2.54
C PHE A 279 -8.32 -19.87 3.92
N SER A 280 -9.39 -19.21 4.36
CA SER A 280 -10.12 -19.52 5.59
C SER A 280 -11.55 -19.96 5.28
N ARG A 281 -12.21 -20.64 6.23
CA ARG A 281 -13.58 -21.13 6.01
C ARG A 281 -14.52 -19.97 5.70
N ASN A 282 -15.39 -20.17 4.72
CA ASN A 282 -16.28 -19.16 4.15
C ASN A 282 -15.55 -18.09 3.32
N SER A 283 -14.40 -18.41 2.72
CA SER A 283 -13.75 -17.51 1.77
C SER A 283 -14.60 -17.28 0.54
N GLY A 284 -15.46 -18.24 0.19
CA GLY A 284 -16.40 -18.12 -0.92
C GLY A 284 -15.80 -18.65 -2.21
N ARG A 285 -15.84 -17.89 -3.32
CA ARG A 285 -15.42 -18.39 -4.64
C ARG A 285 -14.33 -17.50 -5.22
N ASP A 286 -13.10 -17.92 -5.00
CA ASP A 286 -11.93 -17.09 -5.25
C ASP A 286 -11.25 -17.53 -6.56
N GLU A 287 -10.60 -16.60 -7.24
CA GLU A 287 -9.90 -16.80 -8.50
C GLU A 287 -8.44 -16.34 -8.35
N ILE A 288 -7.50 -17.22 -8.67
CA ILE A 288 -6.07 -16.91 -8.75
C ILE A 288 -5.67 -16.90 -10.22
N PHE A 289 -5.06 -15.82 -10.69
CA PHE A 289 -4.89 -15.55 -12.12
C PHE A 289 -3.51 -15.87 -12.70
N ASP A 290 -2.48 -15.94 -11.88
CA ASP A 290 -1.07 -16.05 -12.28
C ASP A 290 -0.29 -17.18 -11.58
N PHE A 291 -0.97 -18.06 -10.85
CA PHE A 291 -0.38 -19.15 -10.08
C PHE A 291 0.71 -19.94 -10.83
N GLU A 292 1.92 -19.98 -10.28
CA GLU A 292 3.09 -20.68 -10.80
C GLU A 292 3.33 -22.04 -10.12
N LEU A 293 3.27 -23.11 -10.90
CA LEU A 293 3.34 -24.49 -10.40
C LEU A 293 4.67 -24.86 -9.74
N ASP A 294 5.76 -24.15 -10.01
CA ASP A 294 7.09 -24.41 -9.47
C ASP A 294 7.53 -23.45 -8.37
N LYS A 295 6.70 -22.46 -8.03
CA LYS A 295 6.99 -21.45 -7.00
C LYS A 295 5.91 -21.33 -5.94
N ASP A 296 4.66 -21.17 -6.38
CA ASP A 296 3.58 -20.74 -5.51
C ASP A 296 2.95 -21.89 -4.73
N VAL A 297 2.35 -21.53 -3.60
CA VAL A 297 1.66 -22.46 -2.73
C VAL A 297 0.30 -21.95 -2.26
N ILE A 298 -0.63 -22.88 -2.12
CA ILE A 298 -1.95 -22.63 -1.55
C ILE A 298 -2.00 -23.21 -0.15
N GLN A 299 -2.26 -22.36 0.84
CA GLN A 299 -2.35 -22.75 2.22
C GLN A 299 -3.77 -23.17 2.59
N ILE A 300 -3.95 -24.47 2.77
CA ILE A 300 -5.23 -25.13 3.14
C ILE A 300 -5.13 -25.87 4.48
N ALA A 301 -4.20 -25.42 5.33
CA ALA A 301 -4.10 -25.89 6.71
C ALA A 301 -5.42 -25.61 7.45
N GLY A 302 -5.91 -26.59 8.22
CA GLY A 302 -7.16 -26.44 9.00
C GLY A 302 -8.44 -26.95 8.31
N TYR A 303 -8.36 -27.40 7.06
CA TYR A 303 -9.48 -28.06 6.37
C TYR A 303 -9.55 -29.57 6.57
N GLY A 304 -8.60 -30.14 7.33
CA GLY A 304 -8.58 -31.56 7.69
C GLY A 304 -8.04 -32.47 6.59
N TYR A 305 -7.17 -31.94 5.74
CA TYR A 305 -6.36 -32.70 4.79
C TYR A 305 -4.98 -32.92 5.42
N ASP A 306 -4.52 -34.18 5.49
CA ASP A 306 -3.19 -34.49 6.03
C ASP A 306 -2.12 -34.46 4.93
N ASP A 307 -2.50 -34.74 3.69
CA ASP A 307 -1.63 -34.69 2.52
C ASP A 307 -2.39 -34.45 1.20
N PHE A 308 -1.64 -34.42 0.09
CA PHE A 308 -2.20 -34.22 -1.25
C PHE A 308 -3.11 -35.36 -1.71
N ALA A 309 -2.88 -36.60 -1.28
CA ALA A 309 -3.73 -37.73 -1.66
C ALA A 309 -5.13 -37.62 -1.04
N ASP A 310 -5.22 -37.05 0.16
CA ASP A 310 -6.50 -36.74 0.82
C ASP A 310 -7.25 -35.60 0.12
N PHE A 311 -6.51 -34.65 -0.47
CA PHE A 311 -7.10 -33.51 -1.17
C PHE A 311 -7.45 -33.78 -2.63
N LEU A 312 -6.75 -34.70 -3.30
CA LEU A 312 -6.92 -35.00 -4.73
C LEU A 312 -8.39 -35.22 -5.17
N PRO A 313 -9.28 -35.88 -4.39
CA PRO A 313 -10.69 -36.04 -4.78
C PRO A 313 -11.48 -34.72 -4.90
N ASN A 314 -10.96 -33.63 -4.33
CA ASN A 314 -11.57 -32.31 -4.30
C ASN A 314 -11.08 -31.40 -5.42
N ILE A 315 -10.17 -31.88 -6.27
CA ILE A 315 -9.60 -31.14 -7.39
C ILE A 315 -10.29 -31.61 -8.68
N GLY A 316 -10.89 -30.67 -9.40
CA GLY A 316 -11.52 -30.91 -10.71
C GLY A 316 -11.11 -29.87 -11.74
N ASN A 317 -11.65 -29.96 -12.95
CA ASN A 317 -11.56 -28.87 -13.93
C ASN A 317 -12.95 -28.29 -14.18
N ASP A 318 -13.02 -27.00 -14.45
CA ASP A 318 -14.21 -26.36 -15.00
C ASP A 318 -14.40 -26.63 -16.51
N ALA A 319 -15.32 -25.92 -17.15
CA ALA A 319 -15.61 -26.07 -18.57
C ALA A 319 -14.51 -25.51 -19.49
N ASP A 320 -13.73 -24.55 -19.01
CA ASP A 320 -12.64 -23.89 -19.72
C ASP A 320 -11.30 -24.60 -19.49
N GLY A 321 -11.27 -25.55 -18.55
CA GLY A 321 -10.13 -26.39 -18.22
C GLY A 321 -9.36 -25.92 -16.98
N ASN A 322 -9.81 -24.85 -16.32
CA ASN A 322 -9.15 -24.34 -15.12
C ASN A 322 -9.32 -25.30 -13.94
N ALA A 323 -8.30 -25.44 -13.12
CA ALA A 323 -8.32 -26.25 -11.92
C ALA A 323 -9.27 -25.62 -10.90
N VAL A 324 -10.15 -26.43 -10.37
CA VAL A 324 -11.15 -26.04 -9.37
C VAL A 324 -10.92 -26.86 -8.11
N LEU A 325 -10.63 -26.16 -7.02
CA LEU A 325 -10.35 -26.68 -5.69
C LEU A 325 -11.59 -26.52 -4.82
N GLN A 326 -12.24 -27.62 -4.41
CA GLN A 326 -13.36 -27.56 -3.46
C GLN A 326 -12.87 -27.78 -2.03
N LEU A 327 -13.05 -26.80 -1.15
CA LEU A 327 -12.56 -26.92 0.23
C LEU A 327 -13.52 -27.76 1.08
N ASN A 328 -12.97 -28.75 1.81
CA ASN A 328 -13.78 -29.80 2.45
C ASN A 328 -14.71 -29.24 3.53
N GLY A 329 -15.96 -29.67 3.46
CA GLY A 329 -16.99 -29.30 4.43
C GLY A 329 -17.49 -27.86 4.30
N THR A 330 -17.20 -27.17 3.19
CA THR A 330 -17.73 -25.84 2.87
C THR A 330 -18.31 -25.79 1.45
N VAL A 331 -18.86 -24.64 1.06
CA VAL A 331 -19.23 -24.35 -0.34
C VAL A 331 -18.11 -23.58 -1.05
N ASP A 332 -16.96 -23.44 -0.40
CA ASP A 332 -15.87 -22.58 -0.84
C ASP A 332 -15.10 -23.26 -1.97
N GLN A 333 -14.63 -22.43 -2.89
CA GLN A 333 -13.98 -22.83 -4.11
C GLN A 333 -12.83 -21.88 -4.41
N VAL A 334 -11.69 -22.44 -4.83
CA VAL A 334 -10.61 -21.67 -5.45
C VAL A 334 -10.46 -22.15 -6.89
N THR A 335 -10.41 -21.22 -7.84
CA THR A 335 -10.20 -21.52 -9.26
C THR A 335 -8.84 -20.97 -9.68
N LEU A 336 -7.98 -21.83 -10.23
CA LEU A 336 -6.67 -21.44 -10.75
C LEU A 336 -6.78 -21.24 -12.26
N ILE A 337 -6.80 -19.99 -12.69
CA ILE A 337 -7.02 -19.63 -14.08
C ILE A 337 -5.81 -20.05 -14.91
N GLY A 338 -6.04 -20.82 -15.98
CA GLY A 338 -4.98 -21.29 -16.87
C GLY A 338 -4.20 -22.51 -16.39
N ILE A 339 -4.44 -22.99 -15.17
CA ILE A 339 -3.81 -24.21 -14.62
C ILE A 339 -4.77 -25.39 -14.76
N HIS A 340 -4.29 -26.56 -15.19
CA HIS A 340 -5.10 -27.77 -15.21
C HIS A 340 -4.91 -28.59 -13.93
N ALA A 341 -5.99 -29.24 -13.46
CA ALA A 341 -5.96 -30.09 -12.25
C ALA A 341 -4.91 -31.21 -12.30
N ALA A 342 -4.56 -31.68 -13.51
CA ALA A 342 -3.60 -32.77 -13.69
C ALA A 342 -2.14 -32.33 -13.48
N ASP A 343 -1.86 -31.03 -13.50
CA ASP A 343 -0.52 -30.46 -13.35
C ASP A 343 -0.19 -30.17 -11.88
N LEU A 344 -1.21 -30.13 -11.02
CA LEU A 344 -1.06 -29.91 -9.58
C LEU A 344 -0.39 -31.09 -8.88
N SER A 345 0.42 -30.77 -7.88
CA SER A 345 1.14 -31.74 -7.06
C SER A 345 1.14 -31.34 -5.60
N ALA A 346 1.68 -32.21 -4.73
CA ALA A 346 1.85 -31.90 -3.32
C ALA A 346 2.73 -30.67 -3.04
N ALA A 347 3.58 -30.25 -3.98
CA ALA A 347 4.42 -29.07 -3.82
C ALA A 347 3.61 -27.76 -3.84
N ASN A 348 2.44 -27.75 -4.46
CA ASN A 348 1.60 -26.56 -4.64
C ASN A 348 0.71 -26.26 -3.42
N PHE A 349 0.86 -27.01 -2.33
CA PHE A 349 -0.07 -26.95 -1.21
C PHE A 349 0.64 -27.12 0.12
N VAL A 350 0.15 -26.41 1.13
CA VAL A 350 0.60 -26.54 2.52
C VAL A 350 -0.49 -27.21 3.36
N PHE A 351 -0.27 -28.49 3.70
CA PHE A 351 -1.18 -29.36 4.47
C PHE A 351 -0.77 -29.49 5.94
N ALA A 352 -0.93 -28.43 6.73
CA ALA A 352 -0.63 -28.37 8.17
C ALA A 352 0.86 -28.59 8.60
N GLY A 353 1.32 -27.81 9.60
CA GLY A 353 2.58 -28.09 10.31
C GLY A 353 3.77 -27.17 10.03
N ALA A 354 3.63 -26.14 9.17
CA ALA A 354 4.52 -25.00 9.24
C ALA A 354 3.87 -23.95 10.17
N GLU A 355 4.32 -23.91 11.43
CA GLU A 355 4.09 -22.71 12.25
C GLU A 355 4.83 -21.56 11.56
N PHE A 356 4.10 -20.65 10.93
CA PHE A 356 4.63 -19.33 10.66
C PHE A 356 4.22 -18.43 11.83
N ALA A 357 5.23 -17.83 12.44
CA ALA A 357 5.03 -16.78 13.41
C ALA A 357 4.56 -15.55 12.64
N PHE A 358 3.31 -15.14 12.86
CA PHE A 358 2.90 -13.77 12.61
C PHE A 358 3.91 -12.87 13.36
N VAL A 359 4.67 -12.05 12.63
CA VAL A 359 5.54 -11.02 13.23
C VAL A 359 4.80 -9.70 13.18
#